data_AF-A0A8J7E525-F1
#
_entry.id   AF-A0A8J7E525-F1
#
_cell.length_a   1.000
_cell.length_b   1.000
_cell.length_c   1.000
_cell.angle_alpha   90.00
_cell.angle_beta   90.00
_cell.angle_gamma   90.00
#
_symmetry.space_group_name_H-M   'P 1'
#
loop_
_entity.id
_entity.type
_entity.pdbx_description
1 polymer ?
#
loop_
_entity_poly.entity_id
_entity_poly.type
_entity_poly.pdbx_seq_one_letter_code
_entity_poly.pdbx_strand_id
1 'polypeptide(L)'
;MHAVNQTQEKYPWWAGNARFIHLSNTFIVAHVAQAALIMLWAGAFTLFELAVYSPKAPMYDQGLILLPHLATQGWGVGAGGAIADTFPLFAIGVIHLVAAGVLAGGAFFHRDRLPQSLTNARGNATKFDFDWADSKQLGFILGHHLAILGLGALLLVIKAKAFGGLYDANIGEVRVVNDPTLDFGTLLSYRTHLFDVNNLEDLVGGHIYVAVLLLLGGAWHILVPPFKWVQQRFLFSADGILAYSLFGIAIAGFAASYYCGFNTLAYPTEFYGPPLELKSAFLPTYFDPTKAADAGYSSRTWLANTHFYLAFFFLQGGLWHYQRALGFDLSSVIDNWRQGRAEMSDNPTLAYQNPFHSEPQPLLDVRYGLPQAELPPLLAQEQAFEDYLYHPSQGIEQPSLATANGVRSTLYQTTYHSHKQMFYRAPTPLAAGYGRRTLGRLYEPAKVAKDNLDYPSSMPKVMYEPSQNAGHGSGGHSVKSRSGNADGNGSGTGDSAPTH
;
A
#
# COMPACT_ATOMS: atom_id res chain seq x y z
N MET A 1 5.03 -20.17 15.96
CA MET A 1 5.79 -19.52 17.04
C MET A 1 6.44 -20.61 17.87
N HIS A 2 7.74 -20.49 18.17
CA HIS A 2 8.22 -21.02 19.45
C HIS A 2 7.27 -20.44 20.49
N ALA A 3 6.49 -21.31 21.11
CA ALA A 3 5.53 -20.96 22.13
C ALA A 3 6.31 -20.45 23.34
N VAL A 4 6.74 -19.18 23.30
CA VAL A 4 6.68 -18.40 24.52
C VAL A 4 5.20 -18.39 24.83
N ASN A 5 4.87 -19.15 25.87
CA ASN A 5 3.55 -19.43 26.40
C ASN A 5 2.84 -18.11 26.73
N GLN A 6 2.33 -17.45 25.70
CA GLN A 6 1.74 -16.13 25.75
C GLN A 6 0.29 -16.30 25.31
N THR A 7 -0.58 -16.39 26.31
CA THR A 7 -2.03 -16.29 26.13
C THR A 7 -2.35 -15.06 25.29
N GLN A 8 -3.50 -15.09 24.59
CA GLN A 8 -4.01 -14.04 23.71
C GLN A 8 -3.95 -12.62 24.30
N GLU A 9 -3.94 -12.52 25.64
CA GLU A 9 -3.85 -11.29 26.44
C GLU A 9 -2.46 -10.62 26.47
N LYS A 10 -1.37 -11.28 26.05
CA LYS A 10 -0.01 -10.73 26.17
C LYS A 10 0.45 -9.86 24.99
N TYR A 11 -0.26 -9.86 23.85
CA TYR A 11 0.08 -8.94 22.76
C TYR A 11 -0.40 -7.52 23.09
N PRO A 12 0.48 -6.51 23.09
CA PRO A 12 0.07 -5.11 23.24
C PRO A 12 -0.77 -4.65 22.05
N TRP A 13 -1.50 -3.54 22.22
CA TRP A 13 -2.46 -3.06 21.22
C TRP A 13 -1.84 -2.78 19.83
N TRP A 14 -0.58 -2.34 19.80
CA TRP A 14 0.16 -2.08 18.55
C TRP A 14 0.53 -3.36 17.78
N ALA A 15 0.46 -4.53 18.42
CA ALA A 15 0.57 -5.85 17.80
C ALA A 15 -0.79 -6.58 17.81
N GLY A 16 -1.90 -5.83 17.84
CA GLY A 16 -3.24 -6.38 18.08
C GLY A 16 -3.66 -7.50 17.12
N ASN A 17 -3.24 -7.45 15.86
CA ASN A 17 -3.60 -8.47 14.87
C ASN A 17 -2.97 -9.85 15.18
N ALA A 18 -1.87 -9.90 15.94
CA ALA A 18 -1.29 -11.16 16.38
C ALA A 18 -2.22 -11.95 17.33
N ARG A 19 -3.21 -11.29 17.95
CA ARG A 19 -4.16 -11.92 18.87
C ARG A 19 -5.11 -12.91 18.20
N PHE A 20 -5.28 -12.87 16.87
CA PHE A 20 -6.18 -13.76 16.16
C PHE A 20 -5.46 -14.77 15.25
N ILE A 21 -4.16 -15.02 15.46
CA ILE A 21 -3.38 -16.02 14.70
C ILE A 21 -4.03 -17.41 14.75
N HIS A 22 -4.60 -17.80 15.89
CA HIS A 22 -5.25 -19.11 16.08
C HIS A 22 -6.79 -19.06 15.94
N LEU A 23 -7.34 -17.94 15.47
CA LEU A 23 -8.78 -17.75 15.28
C LEU A 23 -9.07 -17.77 13.79
N SER A 24 -9.26 -18.97 13.22
CA SER A 24 -9.39 -19.19 11.77
C SER A 24 -10.47 -18.33 11.09
N ASN A 25 -11.65 -18.16 11.70
CA ASN A 25 -12.69 -17.31 11.14
C ASN A 25 -12.32 -15.82 11.24
N THR A 26 -11.82 -15.37 12.39
CA THR A 26 -11.39 -13.97 12.55
C THR A 26 -10.24 -13.63 11.59
N PHE A 27 -9.35 -14.58 11.31
CA PHE A 27 -8.32 -14.46 10.29
C PHE A 27 -8.93 -14.27 8.89
N ILE A 28 -9.92 -15.08 8.50
CA ILE A 28 -10.65 -14.92 7.23
C ILE A 28 -11.32 -13.55 7.15
N VAL A 29 -12.01 -13.11 8.22
CA VAL A 29 -12.68 -11.79 8.27
C VAL A 29 -11.68 -10.67 7.98
N ALA A 30 -10.50 -10.69 8.60
CA ALA A 30 -9.48 -9.67 8.39
C ALA A 30 -9.00 -9.63 6.93
N HIS A 31 -8.78 -10.79 6.31
CA HIS A 31 -8.31 -10.87 4.92
C HIS A 31 -9.38 -10.47 3.90
N VAL A 32 -10.63 -10.88 4.12
CA VAL A 32 -11.76 -10.48 3.26
C VAL A 32 -12.03 -8.98 3.40
N ALA A 33 -11.92 -8.41 4.61
CA ALA A 33 -12.03 -6.97 4.81
C ALA A 33 -10.90 -6.20 4.11
N GLN A 34 -9.65 -6.71 4.14
CA GLN A 34 -8.54 -6.12 3.38
C GLN A 34 -8.79 -6.20 1.87
N ALA A 35 -9.30 -7.33 1.36
CA ALA A 35 -9.68 -7.46 -0.05
C ALA A 35 -10.79 -6.46 -0.44
N ALA A 36 -11.75 -6.21 0.46
CA ALA A 36 -12.77 -5.18 0.27
C ALA A 36 -12.16 -3.77 0.18
N LEU A 37 -11.14 -3.44 0.99
CA LEU A 37 -10.43 -2.17 0.91
C LEU A 37 -9.66 -2.01 -0.41
N ILE A 38 -9.04 -3.08 -0.91
CA ILE A 38 -8.35 -3.07 -2.21
C ILE A 38 -9.35 -2.81 -3.34
N MET A 39 -10.50 -3.51 -3.34
CA MET A 39 -11.55 -3.30 -4.34
C MET A 39 -12.18 -1.91 -4.24
N LEU A 40 -12.38 -1.41 -3.01
CA LEU A 40 -12.88 -0.06 -2.77
C LEU A 40 -11.92 0.98 -3.32
N TRP A 41 -10.62 0.84 -3.04
CA TRP A 41 -9.59 1.72 -3.56
C TRP A 41 -9.57 1.69 -5.10
N ALA A 42 -9.53 0.51 -5.71
CA ALA A 42 -9.52 0.37 -7.16
C ALA A 42 -10.74 1.04 -7.81
N GLY A 43 -11.94 0.82 -7.27
CA GLY A 43 -13.17 1.44 -7.78
C GLY A 43 -13.23 2.94 -7.57
N ALA A 44 -13.02 3.39 -6.33
CA ALA A 44 -13.12 4.80 -5.96
C ALA A 44 -12.04 5.65 -6.64
N PHE A 45 -10.79 5.18 -6.71
CA PHE A 45 -9.71 5.92 -7.37
C PHE A 45 -9.86 5.90 -8.90
N THR A 46 -10.42 4.85 -9.51
CA THR A 46 -10.72 4.85 -10.96
C THR A 46 -11.76 5.94 -11.28
N LEU A 47 -12.82 6.04 -10.46
CA LEU A 47 -13.85 7.07 -10.64
C LEU A 47 -13.34 8.47 -10.31
N PHE A 48 -12.47 8.60 -9.30
CA PHE A 48 -11.79 9.85 -8.98
C PHE A 48 -10.90 10.31 -10.14
N GLU A 49 -10.04 9.43 -10.66
CA GLU A 49 -9.19 9.73 -11.81
C GLU A 49 -10.03 10.13 -13.03
N LEU A 50 -11.14 9.42 -13.29
CA LEU A 50 -12.04 9.76 -14.38
C LEU A 50 -12.71 11.13 -14.21
N ALA A 51 -13.00 11.54 -12.98
CA ALA A 51 -13.60 12.84 -12.68
C ALA A 51 -12.63 14.01 -12.87
N VAL A 52 -11.32 13.79 -12.68
CA VAL A 52 -10.28 14.82 -12.87
C VAL A 52 -9.59 14.74 -14.23
N TYR A 53 -9.81 13.66 -14.99
CA TYR A 53 -9.22 13.44 -16.31
C TYR A 53 -9.59 14.54 -17.30
N SER A 54 -8.58 15.04 -17.99
CA SER A 54 -8.70 16.00 -19.09
C SER A 54 -8.04 15.43 -20.35
N PRO A 55 -8.76 15.37 -21.50
CA PRO A 55 -8.18 14.94 -22.77
C PRO A 55 -7.23 15.97 -23.38
N LYS A 56 -7.09 17.17 -22.79
CA LYS A 56 -6.23 18.24 -23.29
C LYS A 56 -4.76 18.08 -22.90
N ALA A 57 -4.45 17.21 -21.95
CA ALA A 57 -3.11 16.94 -21.46
C ALA A 57 -2.79 15.44 -21.59
N PRO A 58 -1.51 15.06 -21.69
CA PRO A 58 -1.10 13.67 -21.62
C PRO A 58 -1.55 13.00 -20.32
N MET A 59 -1.83 11.69 -20.33
CA MET A 59 -2.29 10.99 -19.11
C MET A 59 -1.22 11.01 -18.01
N TYR A 60 0.04 10.85 -18.40
CA TYR A 60 1.15 10.72 -17.47
C TYR A 60 1.43 11.98 -16.65
N ASP A 61 0.95 13.14 -17.08
CA ASP A 61 1.19 14.44 -16.42
C ASP A 61 0.05 14.83 -15.47
N GLN A 62 -1.04 14.05 -15.46
CA GLN A 62 -2.24 14.35 -14.67
C GLN A 62 -2.30 13.59 -13.34
N GLY A 63 -1.23 12.88 -12.97
CA GLY A 63 -1.19 12.06 -11.75
C GLY A 63 -2.11 10.83 -11.80
N LEU A 64 -2.40 10.31 -12.99
CA LEU A 64 -3.28 9.17 -13.20
C LEU A 64 -2.48 7.87 -13.13
N ILE A 65 -2.93 6.89 -12.35
CA ILE A 65 -2.26 5.59 -12.26
C ILE A 65 -3.18 4.45 -12.65
N LEU A 66 -4.50 4.55 -12.50
CA LEU A 66 -5.44 3.48 -12.84
C LEU A 66 -5.95 3.54 -14.27
N LEU A 67 -6.30 4.74 -14.77
CA LEU A 67 -6.74 4.90 -16.17
C LEU A 67 -5.68 4.43 -17.17
N PRO A 68 -4.37 4.73 -17.00
CA PRO A 68 -3.30 4.14 -17.83
C PRO A 68 -3.30 2.61 -17.86
N HIS A 69 -3.59 1.93 -16.75
CA HIS A 69 -3.63 0.45 -16.72
C HIS A 69 -4.82 -0.09 -17.50
N LEU A 70 -5.98 0.56 -17.40
CA LEU A 70 -7.17 0.20 -18.20
C LEU A 70 -6.95 0.49 -19.69
N ALA A 71 -6.31 1.62 -20.00
CA ALA A 71 -5.95 2.01 -21.36
C ALA A 71 -4.98 1.00 -22.01
N THR A 72 -3.99 0.53 -21.27
CA THR A 72 -3.05 -0.51 -21.71
C THR A 72 -3.77 -1.83 -22.07
N GLN A 73 -4.83 -2.17 -21.33
CA GLN A 73 -5.69 -3.31 -21.65
C GLN A 73 -6.64 -3.06 -22.83
N GLY A 74 -6.60 -1.88 -23.45
CA GLY A 74 -7.42 -1.49 -24.58
C GLY A 74 -8.85 -1.06 -24.22
N TRP A 75 -9.12 -0.73 -22.96
CA TRP A 75 -10.45 -0.26 -22.56
C TRP A 75 -10.61 1.23 -22.87
N GLY A 76 -11.58 1.58 -23.72
CA GLY A 76 -11.93 2.97 -23.99
C GLY A 76 -10.91 3.74 -24.84
N VAL A 77 -9.87 3.08 -25.35
CA VAL A 77 -8.78 3.69 -26.13
C VAL A 77 -9.09 3.63 -27.62
N GLY A 78 -8.90 4.76 -28.31
CA GLY A 78 -8.94 4.88 -29.77
C GLY A 78 -7.55 4.96 -30.40
N ALA A 79 -7.47 5.41 -31.65
CA ALA A 79 -6.20 5.56 -32.36
C ALA A 79 -5.26 6.57 -31.66
N GLY A 80 -3.97 6.26 -31.63
CA GLY A 80 -2.94 7.13 -31.04
C GLY A 80 -3.00 7.23 -29.50
N GLY A 81 -3.70 6.32 -28.83
CA GLY A 81 -3.78 6.28 -27.36
C GLY A 81 -4.78 7.27 -26.73
N ALA A 82 -5.56 8.00 -27.53
CA ALA A 82 -6.59 8.88 -26.98
C ALA A 82 -7.74 8.08 -26.34
N ILE A 83 -8.31 8.55 -25.22
CA ILE A 83 -9.55 7.96 -24.68
C ILE A 83 -10.70 8.38 -25.60
N ALA A 84 -11.27 7.40 -26.31
CA ALA A 84 -12.41 7.57 -27.20
C ALA A 84 -13.75 7.32 -26.50
N ASP A 85 -13.78 6.40 -25.53
CA ASP A 85 -14.98 6.06 -24.77
C ASP A 85 -14.65 5.91 -23.28
N THR A 86 -15.29 6.73 -22.45
CA THR A 86 -15.10 6.72 -20.99
C THR A 86 -16.01 5.73 -20.29
N PHE A 87 -17.04 5.20 -20.95
CA PHE A 87 -18.02 4.31 -20.31
C PHE A 87 -17.39 3.01 -19.78
N PRO A 88 -16.51 2.29 -20.50
CA PRO A 88 -15.85 1.11 -19.95
C PRO A 88 -15.05 1.40 -18.68
N LEU A 89 -14.37 2.55 -18.64
CA LEU A 89 -13.58 2.99 -17.48
C LEU A 89 -14.48 3.24 -16.27
N PHE A 90 -15.59 3.96 -16.49
CA PHE A 90 -16.61 4.18 -15.47
C PHE A 90 -17.22 2.86 -14.96
N ALA A 91 -17.63 1.98 -15.89
CA ALA A 91 -18.25 0.69 -15.56
C ALA A 91 -17.31 -0.18 -14.72
N ILE A 92 -16.03 -0.27 -15.08
CA ILE A 92 -15.02 -1.00 -14.31
C ILE A 92 -14.87 -0.41 -12.90
N GLY A 93 -14.82 0.92 -12.77
CA GLY A 93 -14.78 1.59 -11.46
C GLY A 93 -15.99 1.24 -10.58
N VAL A 94 -17.20 1.27 -11.15
CA VAL A 94 -18.44 0.90 -10.43
C VAL A 94 -18.47 -0.59 -10.07
N ILE A 95 -18.04 -1.49 -10.96
CA ILE A 95 -17.98 -2.94 -10.69
C ILE A 95 -17.09 -3.21 -9.47
N HIS A 96 -15.91 -2.58 -9.40
CA HIS A 96 -15.02 -2.72 -8.24
C HIS A 96 -15.64 -2.18 -6.95
N LEU A 97 -16.37 -1.05 -7.03
CA LEU A 97 -17.06 -0.47 -5.88
C LEU A 97 -18.18 -1.38 -5.34
N VAL A 98 -18.99 -1.96 -6.24
CA VAL A 98 -20.03 -2.93 -5.87
C VAL A 98 -19.41 -4.20 -5.29
N ALA A 99 -18.35 -4.73 -5.91
CA ALA A 99 -17.62 -5.89 -5.40
C ALA A 99 -17.05 -5.64 -3.99
N ALA A 100 -16.53 -4.43 -3.73
CA ALA A 100 -16.08 -4.04 -2.40
C ALA A 100 -17.21 -4.12 -1.36
N GLY A 101 -18.42 -3.66 -1.70
CA GLY A 101 -19.60 -3.77 -0.84
C GLY A 101 -19.97 -5.23 -0.53
N VAL A 102 -19.91 -6.12 -1.53
CA VAL A 102 -20.17 -7.56 -1.35
C VAL A 102 -19.13 -8.19 -0.42
N LEU A 103 -17.84 -7.90 -0.63
CA LEU A 103 -16.77 -8.42 0.23
C LEU A 103 -16.87 -7.90 1.67
N ALA A 104 -17.15 -6.61 1.86
CA ALA A 104 -17.38 -6.03 3.17
C ALA A 104 -18.58 -6.66 3.88
N GLY A 105 -19.68 -6.87 3.15
CA GLY A 105 -20.86 -7.60 3.64
C GLY A 105 -20.53 -9.04 4.03
N GLY A 106 -19.70 -9.73 3.25
CA GLY A 106 -19.17 -11.05 3.57
C GLY A 106 -18.33 -11.07 4.85
N ALA A 107 -17.41 -10.12 5.01
CA ALA A 107 -16.60 -10.00 6.22
C ALA A 107 -17.46 -9.74 7.46
N PHE A 108 -18.47 -8.86 7.35
CA PHE A 108 -19.43 -8.59 8.40
C PHE A 108 -20.26 -9.84 8.77
N PHE A 109 -20.76 -10.56 7.76
CA PHE A 109 -21.47 -11.82 7.95
C PHE A 109 -20.62 -12.85 8.70
N HIS A 110 -19.37 -13.07 8.26
CA HIS A 110 -18.46 -14.01 8.91
C HIS A 110 -18.18 -13.63 10.37
N ARG A 111 -18.00 -12.34 10.66
CA ARG A 111 -17.74 -11.85 12.02
C ARG A 111 -18.93 -12.08 12.96
N ASP A 112 -20.15 -11.83 12.48
CA ASP A 112 -21.33 -11.77 13.34
C ASP A 112 -22.10 -13.10 13.39
N ARG A 113 -22.01 -13.93 12.35
CA ARG A 113 -22.77 -15.19 12.25
C ARG A 113 -21.97 -16.45 12.54
N LEU A 114 -20.64 -16.39 12.45
CA LEU A 114 -19.77 -17.54 12.70
C LEU A 114 -18.92 -17.32 13.96
N PRO A 115 -18.57 -18.39 14.70
CA PRO A 115 -17.66 -18.29 15.83
C PRO A 115 -16.27 -17.81 15.40
N GLN A 116 -15.49 -17.24 16.31
CA GLN A 116 -14.15 -16.72 16.01
C GLN A 116 -13.16 -17.79 15.50
N SER A 117 -13.33 -19.03 15.94
CA SER A 117 -12.64 -20.21 15.41
C SER A 117 -13.67 -21.14 14.76
N LEU A 118 -13.35 -21.59 13.53
CA LEU A 118 -14.20 -22.49 12.75
C LEU A 118 -14.21 -23.93 13.29
N THR A 119 -13.30 -24.29 14.19
CA THR A 119 -13.37 -25.55 14.94
C THR A 119 -14.71 -25.68 15.68
N ASN A 120 -15.24 -24.56 16.17
CA ASN A 120 -16.51 -24.49 16.90
C ASN A 120 -17.72 -24.24 15.99
N ALA A 121 -17.53 -24.14 14.68
CA ALA A 121 -18.61 -23.92 13.72
C ALA A 121 -19.42 -25.20 13.49
N ARG A 122 -20.63 -25.04 12.94
CA ARG A 122 -21.52 -26.15 12.59
C ARG A 122 -21.57 -26.34 11.07
N GLY A 123 -21.81 -27.57 10.62
CA GLY A 123 -22.02 -27.90 9.21
C GLY A 123 -20.75 -27.82 8.37
N ASN A 124 -20.87 -27.29 7.15
CA ASN A 124 -19.74 -27.24 6.21
C ASN A 124 -18.65 -26.24 6.60
N ALA A 125 -18.95 -25.25 7.45
CA ALA A 125 -18.00 -24.23 7.86
C ALA A 125 -16.78 -24.82 8.60
N THR A 126 -16.96 -25.91 9.34
CA THR A 126 -15.88 -26.62 10.05
C THR A 126 -14.82 -27.17 9.08
N LYS A 127 -15.18 -27.43 7.81
CA LYS A 127 -14.23 -27.91 6.79
C LYS A 127 -13.18 -26.86 6.40
N PHE A 128 -13.45 -25.59 6.70
CA PHE A 128 -12.56 -24.46 6.39
C PHE A 128 -11.72 -24.01 7.58
N ASP A 129 -11.85 -24.67 8.75
CA ASP A 129 -10.93 -24.48 9.86
C ASP A 129 -9.54 -24.96 9.50
N PHE A 130 -8.47 -24.30 9.94
CA PHE A 130 -7.10 -24.73 9.64
C PHE A 130 -6.12 -24.51 10.78
N ASP A 131 -5.08 -25.34 10.82
CA ASP A 131 -3.93 -25.20 11.72
C ASP A 131 -2.66 -24.89 10.92
N TRP A 132 -1.85 -23.97 11.42
CA TRP A 132 -0.55 -23.61 10.86
C TRP A 132 0.46 -24.78 10.86
N ALA A 133 0.27 -25.76 11.76
CA ALA A 133 1.09 -26.97 11.79
C ALA A 133 0.67 -28.02 10.74
N ASP A 134 -0.57 -27.95 10.20
CA ASP A 134 -1.04 -28.90 9.19
C ASP A 134 -0.56 -28.50 7.79
N SER A 135 0.65 -28.96 7.46
CA SER A 135 1.26 -28.74 6.15
C SER A 135 0.43 -29.27 4.97
N LYS A 136 -0.37 -30.33 5.15
CA LYS A 136 -1.23 -30.88 4.10
C LYS A 136 -2.38 -29.93 3.81
N GLN A 137 -3.03 -29.43 4.85
CA GLN A 137 -4.12 -28.49 4.69
C GLN A 137 -3.66 -27.14 4.13
N LEU A 138 -2.49 -26.64 4.57
CA LEU A 138 -1.89 -25.44 4.00
C LEU A 138 -1.58 -25.62 2.50
N GLY A 139 -1.05 -26.78 2.11
CA GLY A 139 -0.84 -27.12 0.69
C GLY A 139 -2.14 -27.15 -0.12
N PHE A 140 -3.21 -27.72 0.45
CA PHE A 140 -4.53 -27.73 -0.17
C PHE A 140 -5.10 -26.32 -0.40
N ILE A 141 -4.97 -25.43 0.59
CA ILE A 141 -5.38 -24.02 0.47
C ILE A 141 -4.54 -23.31 -0.59
N LEU A 142 -3.22 -23.47 -0.56
CA LEU A 142 -2.30 -22.89 -1.55
C LEU A 142 -2.70 -23.31 -2.98
N GLY A 143 -2.97 -24.59 -3.20
CA GLY A 143 -3.31 -25.11 -4.53
C GLY A 143 -4.58 -24.49 -5.13
N HIS A 144 -5.59 -24.21 -4.30
CA HIS A 144 -6.79 -23.48 -4.76
C HIS A 144 -6.48 -22.04 -5.16
N HIS A 145 -5.63 -21.34 -4.40
CA HIS A 145 -5.22 -19.97 -4.74
C HIS A 145 -4.38 -19.93 -6.01
N LEU A 146 -3.46 -20.88 -6.21
CA LEU A 146 -2.70 -21.01 -7.46
C LEU A 146 -3.63 -21.22 -8.66
N ALA A 147 -4.66 -22.07 -8.52
CA ALA A 147 -5.65 -22.26 -9.58
C ALA A 147 -6.40 -20.97 -9.90
N ILE A 148 -6.82 -20.19 -8.90
CA ILE A 148 -7.48 -18.89 -9.10
C ILE A 148 -6.56 -17.89 -9.81
N LEU A 149 -5.27 -17.83 -9.44
CA LEU A 149 -4.28 -16.99 -10.12
C LEU A 149 -4.07 -17.43 -11.57
N GLY A 150 -4.03 -18.74 -11.83
CA GLY A 150 -3.94 -19.29 -13.19
C GLY A 150 -5.14 -18.92 -14.06
N LEU A 151 -6.35 -18.95 -13.50
CA LEU A 151 -7.55 -18.44 -14.16
C LEU A 151 -7.46 -16.93 -14.42
N GLY A 152 -6.91 -16.15 -13.48
CA GLY A 152 -6.64 -14.72 -13.65
C GLY A 152 -5.70 -14.41 -14.82
N ALA A 153 -4.59 -15.16 -14.95
CA ALA A 153 -3.69 -15.02 -16.08
C ALA A 153 -4.38 -15.37 -17.41
N LEU A 154 -5.25 -16.40 -17.41
CA LEU A 154 -6.03 -16.78 -18.58
C LEU A 154 -7.05 -15.70 -18.99
N LEU A 155 -7.61 -14.94 -18.05
CA LEU A 155 -8.51 -13.83 -18.37
C LEU A 155 -7.80 -12.73 -19.19
N LEU A 156 -6.51 -12.47 -18.94
CA LEU A 156 -5.73 -11.55 -19.77
C LEU A 156 -5.55 -12.09 -21.20
N VAL A 157 -5.25 -13.38 -21.33
CA VAL A 157 -5.14 -14.04 -22.65
C VAL A 157 -6.47 -13.95 -23.40
N ILE A 158 -7.58 -14.26 -22.72
CA ILE A 158 -8.93 -14.15 -23.28
C ILE A 158 -9.22 -12.70 -23.70
N LYS A 159 -8.84 -11.70 -22.89
CA LYS A 159 -8.96 -10.28 -23.26
C LYS A 159 -8.21 -9.96 -24.55
N ALA A 160 -6.95 -10.39 -24.64
CA ALA A 160 -6.08 -10.13 -25.77
C ALA A 160 -6.52 -10.81 -27.08
N LYS A 161 -7.11 -12.01 -26.99
CA LYS A 161 -7.50 -12.81 -28.17
C LYS A 161 -8.95 -12.64 -28.59
N ALA A 162 -9.87 -12.47 -27.65
CA ALA A 162 -11.30 -12.60 -27.91
C ALA A 162 -12.13 -11.35 -27.55
N PHE A 163 -11.65 -10.49 -26.65
CA PHE A 163 -12.40 -9.31 -26.20
C PHE A 163 -11.69 -8.01 -26.57
N GLY A 164 -11.55 -7.76 -27.86
CA GLY A 164 -11.10 -6.48 -28.41
C GLY A 164 -9.58 -6.24 -28.40
N GLY A 165 -8.78 -7.10 -27.77
CA GLY A 165 -7.32 -7.00 -27.86
C GLY A 165 -6.65 -6.23 -26.73
N LEU A 166 -5.39 -5.84 -26.95
CA LEU A 166 -4.59 -5.00 -26.04
C LEU A 166 -4.04 -3.80 -26.82
N TYR A 167 -3.67 -2.74 -26.11
CA TYR A 167 -2.97 -1.62 -26.73
C TYR A 167 -1.54 -2.03 -27.10
N ASP A 168 -1.16 -1.85 -28.37
CA ASP A 168 0.19 -2.09 -28.85
C ASP A 168 0.92 -0.76 -29.06
N ALA A 169 1.87 -0.48 -28.18
CA ALA A 169 2.67 0.75 -28.21
C ALA A 169 3.51 0.91 -29.48
N ASN A 170 3.84 -0.18 -30.18
CA ASN A 170 4.65 -0.09 -31.40
C ASN A 170 3.87 0.49 -32.59
N ILE A 171 2.54 0.28 -32.62
CA ILE A 171 1.67 0.79 -33.68
C ILE A 171 0.74 1.91 -33.20
N GLY A 172 0.61 2.11 -31.88
CA GLY A 172 -0.20 3.16 -31.27
C GLY A 172 -1.71 2.86 -31.28
N GLU A 173 -2.12 1.61 -31.40
CA GLU A 173 -3.53 1.20 -31.52
C GLU A 173 -3.85 -0.06 -30.71
N VAL A 174 -5.14 -0.25 -30.41
CA VAL A 174 -5.63 -1.50 -29.81
C VAL A 174 -5.77 -2.56 -30.89
N ARG A 175 -5.12 -3.71 -30.69
CA ARG A 175 -5.22 -4.85 -31.62
C ARG A 175 -5.43 -6.18 -30.93
N VAL A 176 -6.11 -7.08 -31.64
CA VAL A 176 -6.27 -8.47 -31.24
C VAL A 176 -4.97 -9.24 -31.50
N VAL A 177 -4.57 -10.07 -30.53
CA VAL A 177 -3.37 -10.91 -30.62
C VAL A 177 -3.78 -12.30 -31.10
N ASN A 178 -3.72 -12.53 -32.41
CA ASN A 178 -4.20 -13.78 -33.01
C ASN A 178 -3.25 -14.96 -32.74
N ASP A 179 -1.95 -14.71 -32.89
CA ASP A 179 -0.89 -15.73 -32.91
C ASP A 179 0.11 -15.50 -31.77
N PRO A 180 -0.27 -15.75 -30.50
CA PRO A 180 0.66 -15.61 -29.38
C PRO A 180 1.82 -16.61 -29.48
N THR A 181 3.01 -16.21 -29.05
CA THR A 181 4.20 -17.05 -29.10
C THR A 181 4.05 -18.25 -28.18
N LEU A 182 4.08 -19.46 -28.76
CA LEU A 182 4.06 -20.72 -27.99
C LEU A 182 5.39 -21.46 -28.02
N ASP A 183 6.37 -20.95 -28.77
CA ASP A 183 7.70 -21.53 -28.82
C ASP A 183 8.40 -21.43 -27.45
N PHE A 184 8.74 -22.60 -26.90
CA PHE A 184 9.38 -22.68 -25.59
C PHE A 184 10.78 -22.08 -25.59
N GLY A 185 11.53 -22.21 -26.70
CA GLY A 185 12.89 -21.68 -26.81
C GLY A 185 12.94 -20.16 -26.64
N THR A 186 12.08 -19.47 -27.38
CA THR A 186 11.88 -18.01 -27.30
C THR A 186 11.43 -17.59 -25.90
N LEU A 187 10.41 -18.22 -25.32
CA LEU A 187 9.94 -17.81 -24.00
C LEU A 187 10.94 -18.10 -22.88
N LEU A 188 11.73 -19.17 -23.00
CA LEU A 188 12.76 -19.50 -22.02
C LEU A 188 13.96 -18.53 -22.10
N SER A 189 14.24 -17.93 -23.26
CA SER A 189 15.36 -16.99 -23.39
C SER A 189 15.16 -15.75 -22.54
N TYR A 190 13.91 -15.30 -22.34
CA TYR A 190 13.57 -14.15 -21.49
C TYR A 190 14.04 -14.28 -20.03
N ARG A 191 14.42 -15.47 -19.54
CA ARG A 191 15.01 -15.62 -18.19
C ARG A 191 16.21 -14.70 -17.95
N THR A 192 17.01 -14.39 -18.97
CA THR A 192 18.18 -13.50 -18.83
C THR A 192 17.89 -12.03 -19.04
N HIS A 193 16.73 -11.70 -19.62
CA HIS A 193 16.32 -10.36 -20.04
C HIS A 193 14.79 -10.19 -19.85
N LEU A 194 14.32 -10.51 -18.65
CA LEU A 194 12.89 -10.69 -18.33
C LEU A 194 12.02 -9.48 -18.68
N PHE A 195 12.63 -8.29 -18.63
CA PHE A 195 11.94 -7.01 -18.73
C PHE A 195 11.98 -6.42 -20.15
N ASP A 196 12.63 -7.09 -21.10
CA ASP A 196 12.86 -6.61 -22.46
C ASP A 196 11.76 -7.09 -23.45
N VAL A 197 10.63 -7.58 -22.94
CA VAL A 197 9.47 -7.98 -23.75
C VAL A 197 8.96 -6.78 -24.53
N ASN A 198 8.99 -6.86 -25.86
CA ASN A 198 8.75 -5.71 -26.75
C ASN A 198 7.64 -5.93 -27.80
N ASN A 199 6.96 -7.08 -27.78
CA ASN A 199 5.79 -7.37 -28.60
C ASN A 199 4.69 -8.08 -27.79
N LEU A 200 3.44 -7.96 -28.25
CA LEU A 200 2.29 -8.51 -27.54
C LEU A 200 2.19 -10.04 -27.64
N GLU A 201 2.71 -10.63 -28.72
CA GLU A 201 2.70 -12.08 -28.93
C GLU A 201 3.46 -12.82 -27.83
N ASP A 202 4.63 -12.32 -27.44
CA ASP A 202 5.44 -12.86 -26.36
C ASP A 202 4.82 -12.56 -24.99
N LEU A 203 4.24 -11.36 -24.81
CA LEU A 203 3.54 -11.01 -23.57
C LEU A 203 2.36 -11.95 -23.33
N VAL A 204 1.50 -12.16 -24.32
CA VAL A 204 0.34 -13.04 -24.22
C VAL A 204 0.76 -14.50 -24.16
N GLY A 205 1.76 -14.90 -24.96
CA GLY A 205 2.36 -16.23 -24.95
C GLY A 205 2.91 -16.62 -23.57
N GLY A 206 3.66 -15.73 -22.94
CA GLY A 206 4.17 -15.90 -21.58
C GLY A 206 3.04 -16.08 -20.56
N HIS A 207 1.95 -15.32 -20.67
CA HIS A 207 0.79 -15.48 -19.78
C HIS A 207 0.05 -16.82 -19.98
N ILE A 208 0.06 -17.40 -21.19
CA ILE A 208 -0.44 -18.76 -21.44
C ILE A 208 0.40 -19.78 -20.64
N TYR A 209 1.72 -19.67 -20.70
CA TYR A 209 2.62 -20.55 -19.94
C TYR A 209 2.43 -20.39 -18.43
N VAL A 210 2.30 -19.16 -17.94
CA VAL A 210 2.03 -18.89 -16.52
C VAL A 210 0.67 -19.46 -16.10
N ALA A 211 -0.39 -19.30 -16.91
CA ALA A 211 -1.71 -19.85 -16.64
C ALA A 211 -1.66 -21.38 -16.52
N VAL A 212 -1.01 -22.06 -17.48
CA VAL A 212 -0.84 -23.52 -17.46
C VAL A 212 -0.03 -23.96 -16.24
N LEU A 213 1.09 -23.29 -15.95
CA LEU A 213 1.95 -23.62 -14.81
C LEU A 213 1.20 -23.47 -13.48
N LEU A 214 0.44 -22.39 -13.30
CA LEU A 214 -0.33 -22.14 -12.09
C LEU A 214 -1.51 -23.11 -11.92
N LEU A 215 -2.19 -23.47 -13.01
CA LEU A 215 -3.28 -24.45 -12.97
C LEU A 215 -2.77 -25.86 -12.66
N LEU A 216 -1.70 -26.30 -13.34
CA LEU A 216 -1.08 -27.60 -13.08
C LEU A 216 -0.44 -27.65 -11.70
N GLY A 217 0.26 -26.59 -11.28
CA GLY A 217 0.82 -26.45 -9.95
C GLY A 217 -0.25 -26.41 -8.87
N GLY A 218 -1.37 -25.73 -9.12
CA GLY A 218 -2.54 -25.71 -8.24
C GLY A 218 -3.14 -27.09 -8.04
N ALA A 219 -3.39 -27.82 -9.14
CA ALA A 219 -3.85 -29.20 -9.09
C ALA A 219 -2.86 -30.11 -8.34
N TRP A 220 -1.56 -29.97 -8.61
CA TRP A 220 -0.52 -30.71 -7.90
C TRP A 220 -0.56 -30.46 -6.38
N HIS A 221 -0.61 -29.20 -5.94
CA HIS A 221 -0.65 -28.84 -4.53
C HIS A 221 -1.94 -29.25 -3.80
N ILE A 222 -3.05 -29.40 -4.53
CA ILE A 222 -4.30 -29.96 -4.00
C ILE A 222 -4.16 -31.47 -3.76
N LEU A 223 -3.53 -32.19 -4.70
CA LEU A 223 -3.49 -33.65 -4.71
C LEU A 223 -2.33 -34.23 -3.89
N VAL A 224 -1.19 -33.54 -3.84
CA VAL A 224 0.05 -34.06 -3.27
C VAL A 224 0.43 -33.25 -2.01
N PRO A 225 0.45 -33.87 -0.82
CA PRO A 225 0.92 -33.19 0.39
C PRO A 225 2.43 -32.90 0.32
N PRO A 226 2.93 -31.90 1.06
CA PRO A 226 4.36 -31.56 1.06
C PRO A 226 5.23 -32.77 1.41
N PHE A 227 6.29 -33.01 0.63
CA PHE A 227 7.24 -34.09 0.89
C PHE A 227 7.96 -33.90 2.24
N LYS A 228 8.44 -35.00 2.84
CA LYS A 228 9.12 -34.98 4.14
C LYS A 228 10.32 -34.03 4.17
N TRP A 229 11.11 -33.98 3.10
CA TRP A 229 12.26 -33.07 3.03
C TRP A 229 11.85 -31.58 3.04
N VAL A 230 10.68 -31.25 2.46
CA VAL A 230 10.10 -29.90 2.52
C VAL A 230 9.69 -29.59 3.96
N GLN A 231 9.00 -30.51 4.61
CA GLN A 231 8.59 -30.37 6.03
C GLN A 231 9.79 -30.17 6.97
N GLN A 232 10.95 -30.75 6.65
CA GLN A 232 12.17 -30.61 7.44
C GLN A 232 12.91 -29.29 7.19
N ARG A 233 12.76 -28.67 6.00
CA ARG A 233 13.53 -27.48 5.62
C ARG A 233 12.77 -26.17 5.79
N PHE A 234 11.44 -26.21 5.70
CA PHE A 234 10.56 -25.04 5.78
C PHE A 234 9.87 -24.94 7.14
N LEU A 235 9.54 -23.70 7.52
CA LEU A 235 8.90 -23.36 8.78
C LEU A 235 7.38 -23.34 8.60
N PHE A 236 6.71 -24.40 9.03
CA PHE A 236 5.25 -24.49 9.07
C PHE A 236 4.70 -23.81 10.34
N SER A 237 4.63 -22.48 10.28
CA SER A 237 4.02 -21.64 11.32
C SER A 237 3.48 -20.35 10.71
N ALA A 238 2.58 -19.65 11.41
CA ALA A 238 2.01 -18.39 10.94
C ALA A 238 3.06 -17.37 10.47
N ASP A 239 4.07 -17.08 11.30
CA ASP A 239 5.16 -16.16 10.94
C ASP A 239 6.03 -16.70 9.79
N GLY A 240 6.25 -18.01 9.72
CA GLY A 240 7.03 -18.62 8.64
C GLY A 240 6.36 -18.49 7.28
N ILE A 241 5.08 -18.88 7.19
CA ILE A 241 4.28 -18.77 5.96
C ILE A 241 4.07 -17.30 5.55
N LEU A 242 3.85 -16.41 6.53
CA LEU A 242 3.79 -14.97 6.28
C LEU A 242 5.11 -14.45 5.73
N ALA A 243 6.26 -14.83 6.30
CA ALA A 243 7.57 -14.40 5.84
C ALA A 243 7.85 -14.83 4.40
N TYR A 244 7.54 -16.08 4.03
CA TYR A 244 7.69 -16.54 2.64
C TYR A 244 6.85 -15.72 1.66
N SER A 245 5.61 -15.39 2.04
CA SER A 245 4.73 -14.53 1.24
C SER A 245 5.26 -13.09 1.12
N LEU A 246 5.81 -12.54 2.21
CA LEU A 246 6.42 -11.19 2.22
C LEU A 246 7.66 -11.12 1.32
N PHE A 247 8.52 -12.14 1.34
CA PHE A 247 9.64 -12.25 0.39
C PHE A 247 9.15 -12.36 -1.06
N GLY A 248 8.10 -13.16 -1.31
CA GLY A 248 7.49 -13.28 -2.63
C GLY A 248 6.96 -11.94 -3.16
N ILE A 249 6.21 -11.20 -2.34
CA ILE A 249 5.71 -9.87 -2.69
C ILE A 249 6.85 -8.86 -2.86
N ALA A 250 7.91 -8.92 -2.05
CA ALA A 250 9.06 -8.05 -2.22
C ALA A 250 9.74 -8.26 -3.59
N ILE A 251 9.97 -9.51 -3.99
CA ILE A 251 10.52 -9.84 -5.31
C ILE A 251 9.60 -9.33 -6.42
N ALA A 252 8.29 -9.60 -6.30
CA ALA A 252 7.31 -9.12 -7.27
C ALA A 252 7.25 -7.58 -7.35
N GLY A 253 7.38 -6.89 -6.22
CA GLY A 253 7.37 -5.42 -6.17
C GLY A 253 8.64 -4.80 -6.77
N PHE A 254 9.82 -5.38 -6.53
CA PHE A 254 11.05 -4.96 -7.22
C PHE A 254 10.98 -5.22 -8.72
N ALA A 255 10.45 -6.38 -9.12
CA ALA A 255 10.24 -6.69 -10.54
C ALA A 255 9.24 -5.72 -11.19
N ALA A 256 8.11 -5.42 -10.54
CA ALA A 256 7.12 -4.46 -11.02
C ALA A 256 7.69 -3.04 -11.12
N SER A 257 8.49 -2.63 -10.13
CA SER A 257 9.19 -1.35 -10.13
C SER A 257 10.13 -1.22 -11.33
N TYR A 258 10.97 -2.24 -11.58
CA TYR A 258 11.89 -2.26 -12.71
C TYR A 258 11.14 -2.29 -14.05
N TYR A 259 10.12 -3.17 -14.16
CA TYR A 259 9.34 -3.30 -15.39
C TYR A 259 8.59 -2.02 -15.74
N CYS A 260 7.99 -1.36 -14.75
CA CYS A 260 7.37 -0.05 -14.90
C CYS A 260 8.41 1.03 -15.27
N GLY A 261 9.61 0.99 -14.68
CA GLY A 261 10.66 1.97 -14.95
C GLY A 261 11.12 1.99 -16.41
N PHE A 262 11.27 0.82 -17.05
CA PHE A 262 11.98 0.70 -18.33
C PHE A 262 11.16 0.16 -19.49
N ASN A 263 10.17 -0.70 -19.26
CA ASN A 263 9.44 -1.33 -20.37
C ASN A 263 8.48 -0.33 -21.02
N THR A 264 8.47 -0.29 -22.35
CA THR A 264 7.64 0.63 -23.15
C THR A 264 6.45 -0.04 -23.83
N LEU A 265 6.32 -1.36 -23.73
CA LEU A 265 5.19 -2.11 -24.28
C LEU A 265 4.07 -2.25 -23.23
N ALA A 266 4.38 -2.91 -22.11
CA ALA A 266 3.44 -3.13 -21.01
C ALA A 266 3.15 -1.85 -20.21
N TYR A 267 4.04 -0.86 -20.32
CA TYR A 267 3.81 0.50 -19.86
C TYR A 267 4.06 1.46 -21.04
N PRO A 268 3.08 1.68 -21.92
CA PRO A 268 3.21 2.58 -23.06
C PRO A 268 3.61 4.00 -22.67
N THR A 269 4.48 4.62 -23.47
CA THR A 269 5.01 5.97 -23.19
C THR A 269 3.93 7.05 -23.26
N GLU A 270 2.89 6.84 -24.07
CA GLU A 270 1.73 7.70 -24.24
C GLU A 270 0.92 7.81 -22.95
N PHE A 271 0.88 6.73 -22.15
CA PHE A 271 0.07 6.65 -20.95
C PHE A 271 0.86 6.93 -19.67
N TYR A 272 2.11 6.46 -19.60
CA TYR A 272 2.92 6.51 -18.38
C TYR A 272 4.05 7.53 -18.43
N GLY A 273 4.39 8.04 -19.62
CA GLY A 273 5.53 8.92 -19.85
C GLY A 273 6.77 8.16 -20.31
N PRO A 274 7.86 8.87 -20.61
CA PRO A 274 9.10 8.28 -21.10
C PRO A 274 9.72 7.30 -20.10
N PRO A 275 10.56 6.34 -20.56
CA PRO A 275 11.28 5.44 -19.68
C PRO A 275 12.20 6.22 -18.73
N LEU A 276 12.41 5.67 -17.54
CA LEU A 276 13.16 6.33 -16.46
C LEU A 276 14.63 5.93 -16.48
N GLU A 277 15.44 6.67 -15.74
CA GLU A 277 16.79 6.29 -15.35
C GLU A 277 16.85 5.99 -13.85
N LEU A 278 17.72 5.06 -13.46
CA LEU A 278 17.91 4.66 -12.06
C LEU A 278 19.17 5.32 -11.48
N LYS A 279 18.98 6.22 -10.51
CA LYS A 279 20.09 6.75 -9.72
C LYS A 279 20.39 5.81 -8.55
N SER A 280 21.46 5.03 -8.69
CA SER A 280 21.90 4.04 -7.68
C SER A 280 22.76 4.68 -6.58
N ALA A 281 22.21 5.69 -5.90
CA ALA A 281 22.84 6.32 -4.73
C ALA A 281 22.41 5.63 -3.42
N PHE A 282 22.69 6.23 -2.26
CA PHE A 282 22.29 5.71 -0.95
C PHE A 282 20.79 5.34 -0.86
N LEU A 283 19.94 6.14 -1.50
CA LEU A 283 18.54 5.81 -1.76
C LEU A 283 18.34 5.64 -3.27
N PRO A 284 18.16 4.41 -3.77
CA PRO A 284 17.88 4.18 -5.18
C PRO A 284 16.58 4.87 -5.58
N THR A 285 16.64 5.70 -6.61
CA THR A 285 15.47 6.43 -7.12
C THR A 285 15.41 6.39 -8.63
N TYR A 286 14.20 6.17 -9.14
CA TYR A 286 13.91 6.34 -10.55
C TYR A 286 13.56 7.80 -10.81
N PHE A 287 14.11 8.37 -11.88
CA PHE A 287 13.78 9.74 -12.29
C PHE A 287 13.65 9.81 -13.81
N ASP A 288 12.85 10.76 -14.28
CA ASP A 288 12.73 11.06 -15.70
C ASP A 288 13.85 12.03 -16.10
N PRO A 289 14.82 11.62 -16.95
CA PRO A 289 15.91 12.49 -17.39
C PRO A 289 15.43 13.63 -18.29
N THR A 290 14.31 13.43 -18.99
CA THR A 290 13.74 14.40 -19.92
C THR A 290 12.88 15.45 -19.22
N LYS A 291 12.42 15.16 -18.00
CA LYS A 291 11.45 15.95 -17.24
C LYS A 291 10.22 16.27 -18.10
N ALA A 292 9.65 15.26 -18.74
CA ALA A 292 8.55 15.41 -19.68
C ALA A 292 7.21 15.79 -19.01
N ALA A 293 7.10 15.64 -17.69
CA ALA A 293 5.93 16.04 -16.92
C ALA A 293 6.06 17.48 -16.41
N ASP A 294 5.18 18.37 -16.86
CA ASP A 294 5.12 19.77 -16.43
C ASP A 294 4.60 19.90 -14.99
N ALA A 295 3.74 18.96 -14.55
CA ALA A 295 3.16 18.93 -13.21
C ALA A 295 4.09 18.32 -12.13
N GLY A 296 5.33 17.95 -12.51
CA GLY A 296 6.37 17.47 -11.60
C GLY A 296 6.84 16.05 -11.91
N TYR A 297 6.08 15.04 -11.50
CA TYR A 297 6.45 13.63 -11.68
C TYR A 297 5.45 12.89 -12.56
N SER A 298 5.96 12.18 -13.56
CA SER A 298 5.13 11.31 -14.40
C SER A 298 4.52 10.15 -13.62
N SER A 299 3.40 9.61 -14.11
CA SER A 299 2.78 8.41 -13.56
C SER A 299 3.76 7.23 -13.45
N ARG A 300 4.66 7.06 -14.44
CA ARG A 300 5.75 6.07 -14.38
C ARG A 300 6.65 6.30 -13.17
N THR A 301 7.06 7.55 -12.93
CA THR A 301 7.94 7.91 -11.81
C THR A 301 7.29 7.57 -10.48
N TRP A 302 6.00 7.88 -10.30
CA TRP A 302 5.24 7.53 -9.11
C TRP A 302 5.18 6.03 -8.88
N LEU A 303 4.78 5.27 -9.91
CA LEU A 303 4.62 3.81 -9.80
C LEU A 303 5.96 3.11 -9.53
N ALA A 304 7.00 3.42 -10.29
CA ALA A 304 8.30 2.76 -10.17
C ALA A 304 8.91 2.98 -8.76
N ASN A 305 8.93 4.22 -8.26
CA ASN A 305 9.47 4.51 -6.93
C ASN A 305 8.59 3.96 -5.81
N THR A 306 7.27 4.12 -5.89
CA THR A 306 6.35 3.63 -4.84
C THR A 306 6.48 2.12 -4.67
N HIS A 307 6.49 1.36 -5.77
CA HIS A 307 6.65 -0.08 -5.71
C HIS A 307 8.04 -0.50 -5.22
N PHE A 308 9.10 0.25 -5.57
CA PHE A 308 10.46 0.00 -5.05
C PHE A 308 10.50 0.10 -3.52
N TYR A 309 10.00 1.21 -2.96
CA TYR A 309 10.06 1.43 -1.52
C TYR A 309 9.10 0.51 -0.75
N LEU A 310 7.91 0.22 -1.29
CA LEU A 310 7.03 -0.78 -0.70
C LEU A 310 7.69 -2.16 -0.70
N ALA A 311 8.31 -2.58 -1.80
CA ALA A 311 9.04 -3.85 -1.91
C ALA A 311 10.20 -3.92 -0.91
N PHE A 312 10.92 -2.82 -0.71
CA PHE A 312 11.94 -2.71 0.32
C PHE A 312 11.32 -2.98 1.71
N PHE A 313 10.28 -2.27 2.12
CA PHE A 313 9.65 -2.51 3.42
C PHE A 313 9.04 -3.90 3.57
N PHE A 314 8.50 -4.49 2.49
CA PHE A 314 8.06 -5.89 2.49
C PHE A 314 9.23 -6.86 2.69
N LEU A 315 10.40 -6.59 2.12
CA LEU A 315 11.62 -7.37 2.36
C LEU A 315 12.02 -7.32 3.84
N GLN A 316 12.04 -6.12 4.46
CA GLN A 316 12.32 -6.02 5.90
C GLN A 316 11.25 -6.72 6.74
N GLY A 317 9.97 -6.61 6.38
CA GLY A 317 8.89 -7.35 7.02
C GLY A 317 9.11 -8.87 6.94
N GLY A 318 9.51 -9.37 5.77
CA GLY A 318 9.87 -10.77 5.58
C GLY A 318 11.02 -11.21 6.48
N LEU A 319 12.11 -10.42 6.54
CA LEU A 319 13.26 -10.69 7.42
C LEU A 319 12.83 -10.72 8.90
N TRP A 320 12.03 -9.74 9.31
CA TRP A 320 11.50 -9.64 10.67
C TRP A 320 10.69 -10.87 11.07
N HIS A 321 9.70 -11.24 10.26
CA HIS A 321 8.86 -12.40 10.55
C HIS A 321 9.61 -13.73 10.43
N TYR A 322 10.57 -13.83 9.51
CA TYR A 322 11.40 -15.03 9.37
C TYR A 322 12.27 -15.26 10.61
N GLN A 323 12.93 -14.23 11.12
CA GLN A 323 13.72 -14.30 12.35
C GLN A 323 12.86 -14.67 13.55
N ARG A 324 11.65 -14.10 13.67
CA ARG A 324 10.69 -14.47 14.71
C ARG A 324 10.23 -15.92 14.60
N ALA A 325 10.03 -16.41 13.38
CA ALA A 325 9.69 -17.82 13.13
C ALA A 325 10.82 -18.77 13.57
N LEU A 326 12.09 -18.34 13.45
CA LEU A 326 13.27 -19.07 13.95
C LEU A 326 13.48 -18.96 15.47
N GLY A 327 12.67 -18.15 16.17
CA GLY A 327 12.76 -17.98 17.62
C GLY A 327 13.68 -16.83 18.08
N PHE A 328 14.03 -15.89 17.19
CA PHE A 328 14.75 -14.68 17.59
C PHE A 328 13.89 -13.81 18.52
N ASP A 329 14.44 -13.48 19.69
CA ASP A 329 13.79 -12.64 20.69
C ASP A 329 14.45 -11.25 20.74
N LEU A 330 13.77 -10.24 20.18
CA LEU A 330 14.25 -8.86 20.17
C LEU A 330 14.42 -8.29 21.59
N SER A 331 13.64 -8.77 22.58
CA SER A 331 13.73 -8.25 23.94
C SER A 331 15.12 -8.49 24.53
N SER A 332 15.69 -9.67 24.29
CA SER A 332 17.06 -10.01 24.69
C SER A 332 18.11 -9.08 24.06
N VAL A 333 17.94 -8.69 22.80
CA VAL A 333 18.87 -7.77 22.11
C VAL A 333 18.74 -6.35 22.65
N ILE A 334 17.51 -5.90 22.91
CA ILE A 334 17.26 -4.58 23.51
C ILE A 334 17.81 -4.53 24.93
N ASP A 335 17.62 -5.59 25.71
CA ASP A 335 18.11 -5.68 27.08
C ASP A 335 19.64 -5.69 27.12
N ASN A 336 20.28 -6.47 26.24
CA ASN A 336 21.74 -6.45 26.06
C ASN A 336 22.26 -5.07 25.63
N TRP A 337 21.56 -4.39 24.71
CA TRP A 337 21.93 -3.03 24.29
C TRP A 337 21.77 -2.01 25.42
N ARG A 338 20.69 -2.11 26.22
CA ARG A 338 20.47 -1.25 27.39
C ARG A 338 21.54 -1.48 28.44
N GLN A 339 21.87 -2.74 28.70
CA GLN A 339 22.94 -3.11 29.61
C GLN A 339 24.29 -2.59 29.12
N GLY A 340 24.65 -2.81 27.85
CA GLY A 340 25.90 -2.30 27.28
C GLY A 340 25.98 -0.77 27.30
N ARG A 341 24.87 -0.06 27.09
CA ARG A 341 24.82 1.39 27.26
C ARG A 341 25.01 1.83 28.71
N ALA A 342 24.45 1.12 29.69
CA ALA A 342 24.65 1.39 31.11
C ALA A 342 26.11 1.17 31.52
N GLU A 343 26.72 0.07 31.06
CA GLU A 343 28.13 -0.24 31.30
C GLU A 343 29.08 0.82 30.68
N MET A 344 28.78 1.31 29.47
CA MET A 344 29.52 2.41 28.84
C MET A 344 29.33 3.75 29.56
N SER A 345 28.14 4.04 30.09
CA SER A 345 27.89 5.28 30.83
C SER A 345 28.59 5.27 32.20
N ASP A 346 28.67 4.11 32.84
CA ASP A 346 29.30 3.95 34.15
C ASP A 346 30.84 3.88 34.05
N ASN A 347 31.37 3.48 32.89
CA ASN A 347 32.82 3.47 32.64
C ASN A 347 33.17 3.94 31.21
N PRO A 348 33.35 5.26 30.98
CA PRO A 348 33.54 5.84 29.64
C PRO A 348 34.83 5.40 28.93
N THR A 349 35.74 4.72 29.61
CA THR A 349 36.97 4.16 29.02
C THR A 349 36.72 2.85 28.25
N LEU A 350 35.61 2.15 28.50
CA LEU A 350 35.25 0.90 27.80
C LEU A 350 34.85 1.11 26.34
N ALA A 351 34.30 2.28 26.00
CA ALA A 351 33.87 2.58 24.61
C ALA A 351 35.03 2.59 23.60
N TYR A 352 36.28 2.75 24.07
CA TYR A 352 37.49 2.78 23.26
C TYR A 352 38.39 1.55 23.43
N GLN A 353 38.03 0.61 24.32
CA GLN A 353 38.75 -0.64 24.48
C GLN A 353 38.11 -1.70 23.58
N ASN A 354 38.57 -1.74 22.32
CA ASN A 354 38.30 -2.87 21.45
C ASN A 354 39.26 -4.01 21.85
N PRO A 355 38.81 -5.17 22.38
CA PRO A 355 39.72 -6.26 22.73
C PRO A 355 40.03 -7.10 21.47
N PHE A 356 40.38 -6.46 20.37
CA PHE A 356 41.17 -7.14 19.34
C PHE A 356 42.63 -6.92 19.72
N HIS A 357 43.14 -7.77 20.59
CA HIS A 357 44.58 -8.03 20.58
C HIS A 357 44.88 -8.69 19.24
N SER A 358 45.35 -7.89 18.28
CA SER A 358 46.05 -8.42 17.11
C SER A 358 47.32 -9.09 17.62
N GLU A 359 47.27 -10.39 17.89
CA GLU A 359 48.50 -11.16 18.05
C GLU A 359 49.27 -11.08 16.72
N PRO A 360 50.54 -10.66 16.71
CA PRO A 360 51.35 -10.75 15.50
C PRO A 360 51.49 -12.23 15.17
N GLN A 361 50.81 -12.69 14.12
CA GLN A 361 51.05 -14.02 13.59
C GLN A 361 52.53 -14.13 13.18
N PRO A 362 53.21 -15.26 13.45
CA PRO A 362 54.55 -15.48 12.95
C PRO A 362 54.50 -15.38 11.43
N LEU A 363 55.38 -14.52 10.90
CA LEU A 363 55.51 -14.20 9.49
C LEU A 363 55.79 -15.49 8.72
N LEU A 364 54.76 -16.09 8.10
CA LEU A 364 54.98 -17.02 7.01
C LEU A 364 55.65 -16.21 5.91
N ASP A 365 56.89 -16.59 5.60
CA ASP A 365 57.82 -15.96 4.66
C ASP A 365 57.22 -15.97 3.24
N VAL A 366 56.25 -15.08 2.99
CA VAL A 366 55.76 -14.77 1.65
C VAL A 366 56.52 -13.54 1.18
N ARG A 367 57.67 -13.80 0.56
CA ARG A 367 58.46 -12.79 -0.13
C ARG A 367 57.72 -12.33 -1.39
N TYR A 368 56.98 -11.22 -1.28
CA TYR A 368 56.78 -10.34 -2.42
C TYR A 368 57.83 -9.24 -2.36
N GLY A 369 58.74 -9.23 -3.34
CA GLY A 369 59.70 -8.14 -3.50
C GLY A 369 58.96 -6.83 -3.79
N LEU A 370 59.39 -5.75 -3.14
CA LEU A 370 58.91 -4.39 -3.40
C LEU A 370 59.20 -4.01 -4.86
N PRO A 371 58.20 -3.61 -5.67
CA PRO A 371 58.48 -2.89 -6.90
C PRO A 371 59.05 -1.52 -6.53
N GLN A 372 60.29 -1.24 -6.90
CA GLN A 372 60.80 0.13 -6.94
C GLN A 372 60.07 0.87 -8.06
N ALA A 373 59.16 1.75 -7.69
CA ALA A 373 58.53 2.70 -8.61
C ALA A 373 59.28 4.04 -8.53
N GLU A 374 59.96 4.41 -9.62
CA GLU A 374 60.36 5.79 -9.88
C GLU A 374 59.10 6.63 -10.10
N LEU A 375 59.03 7.80 -9.45
CA LEU A 375 57.93 8.77 -9.58
C LEU A 375 58.10 9.61 -10.86
N PRO A 376 57.13 9.61 -11.80
CA PRO A 376 56.99 10.66 -12.80
C PRO A 376 56.24 11.88 -12.22
N PRO A 377 56.36 13.08 -12.82
CA PRO A 377 55.97 14.33 -12.19
C PRO A 377 54.45 14.54 -12.12
N LEU A 378 54.02 15.11 -11.00
CA LEU A 378 52.68 15.60 -10.70
C LEU A 378 52.18 16.62 -11.74
N LEU A 379 50.98 16.42 -12.28
CA LEU A 379 50.19 17.47 -12.93
C LEU A 379 48.70 17.30 -12.60
N ALA A 380 48.30 18.07 -11.57
CA ALA A 380 47.00 18.68 -11.27
C ALA A 380 45.69 17.98 -11.72
N GLN A 381 44.96 17.46 -10.74
CA GLN A 381 43.59 17.92 -10.46
C GLN A 381 43.28 17.67 -8.97
N GLU A 382 43.45 18.70 -8.14
CA GLU A 382 42.90 18.70 -6.79
C GLU A 382 41.38 18.76 -6.90
N GLN A 383 40.69 17.70 -6.44
CA GLN A 383 39.28 17.77 -6.15
C GLN A 383 39.14 17.61 -4.64
N ALA A 384 38.74 18.69 -3.98
CA ALA A 384 38.73 18.80 -2.53
C ALA A 384 37.68 17.85 -1.92
N PHE A 385 38.06 17.20 -0.82
CA PHE A 385 37.29 16.21 -0.07
C PHE A 385 36.17 16.84 0.81
N GLU A 386 35.81 18.10 0.59
CA GLU A 386 34.89 18.88 1.44
C GLU A 386 33.41 18.71 1.08
N ASP A 387 33.05 18.16 -0.09
CA ASP A 387 31.66 18.12 -0.57
C ASP A 387 30.77 17.00 0.04
N TYR A 388 31.26 16.22 1.01
CA TYR A 388 30.55 15.04 1.55
C TYR A 388 30.09 15.16 3.01
N LEU A 389 30.17 16.33 3.64
CA LEU A 389 29.69 16.54 5.01
C LEU A 389 28.43 17.42 5.05
N TYR A 390 27.44 16.94 5.80
CA TYR A 390 26.19 17.63 6.09
C TYR A 390 26.46 19.05 6.64
N HIS A 391 26.15 20.09 5.86
CA HIS A 391 26.14 21.47 6.36
C HIS A 391 24.83 21.72 7.12
N PRO A 392 24.87 22.16 8.39
CA PRO A 392 23.70 22.73 9.05
C PRO A 392 23.23 23.92 8.21
N SER A 393 21.92 24.02 7.95
CA SER A 393 21.36 25.14 7.18
C SER A 393 21.80 26.48 7.77
N GLN A 394 22.67 27.20 7.07
CA GLN A 394 22.91 28.60 7.37
C GLN A 394 21.60 29.34 7.11
N GLY A 395 21.10 30.02 8.14
CA GLY A 395 19.83 30.73 8.10
C GLY A 395 19.84 31.75 6.98
N ILE A 396 18.99 31.53 5.97
CA ILE A 396 18.60 32.57 5.05
C ILE A 396 17.84 33.59 5.89
N GLU A 397 18.36 34.82 5.99
CA GLU A 397 17.62 35.95 6.56
C GLU A 397 16.25 36.03 5.87
N GLN A 398 15.18 35.92 6.67
CA GLN A 398 13.83 36.01 6.12
C GLN A 398 13.58 37.43 5.62
N PRO A 399 13.04 37.62 4.39
CA PRO A 399 12.58 38.93 3.97
C PRO A 399 11.45 39.37 4.90
N SER A 400 11.54 40.60 5.41
CA SER A 400 10.55 41.16 6.31
C SER A 400 9.18 41.21 5.62
N LEU A 401 8.22 40.45 6.15
CA LEU A 401 6.81 40.46 5.73
C LEU A 401 6.13 41.74 6.23
N ALA A 402 6.45 42.85 5.58
CA ALA A 402 5.71 44.09 5.74
C ALA A 402 5.79 44.89 4.43
N THR A 403 5.11 44.39 3.38
CA THR A 403 4.36 45.14 2.35
C THR A 403 4.30 44.31 1.07
N ALA A 404 3.12 43.77 0.75
CA ALA A 404 2.76 43.41 -0.62
C ALA A 404 1.68 44.41 -1.05
N ASN A 405 1.96 45.24 -2.06
CA ASN A 405 1.04 46.21 -2.66
C ASN A 405 0.31 47.14 -1.66
N GLY A 406 1.01 47.68 -0.66
CA GLY A 406 0.52 48.81 0.15
C GLY A 406 -0.66 48.52 1.10
N VAL A 407 -1.07 47.26 1.30
CA VAL A 407 -2.16 46.91 2.24
C VAL A 407 -1.65 45.98 3.34
N ARG A 408 -1.88 46.36 4.60
CA ARG A 408 -1.46 45.63 5.80
C ARG A 408 -2.49 44.57 6.16
N SER A 409 -2.33 43.33 5.69
CA SER A 409 -3.18 42.21 6.09
C SER A 409 -2.65 41.55 7.37
N THR A 410 -3.34 41.70 8.49
CA THR A 410 -3.04 40.99 9.74
C THR A 410 -3.49 39.53 9.64
N LEU A 411 -2.55 38.60 9.56
CA LEU A 411 -2.78 37.17 9.80
C LEU A 411 -2.44 36.88 11.26
N TYR A 412 -3.35 36.21 11.98
CA TYR A 412 -3.22 35.91 13.41
C TYR A 412 -1.93 35.14 13.71
N GLN A 413 -1.05 35.78 14.50
CA GLN A 413 0.16 35.16 15.04
C GLN A 413 -0.26 34.22 16.18
N THR A 414 -0.14 32.91 15.98
CA THR A 414 -0.31 31.93 17.06
C THR A 414 1.02 31.74 17.78
N THR A 415 1.12 32.27 19.00
CA THR A 415 2.27 32.07 19.87
C THR A 415 2.21 30.66 20.46
N TYR A 416 3.11 29.77 20.05
CA TYR A 416 3.17 28.40 20.60
C TYR A 416 3.91 28.42 21.93
N HIS A 417 3.18 28.32 23.05
CA HIS A 417 3.78 28.03 24.35
C HIS A 417 3.87 26.51 24.52
N SER A 418 5.09 25.97 24.55
CA SER A 418 5.34 24.56 24.87
C SER A 418 4.89 24.27 26.30
N HIS A 419 3.72 23.65 26.46
CA HIS A 419 3.29 23.09 27.74
C HIS A 419 3.41 21.56 27.67
N LYS A 420 4.34 20.99 28.46
CA LYS A 420 4.45 19.54 28.65
C LYS A 420 3.22 19.04 29.43
N GLN A 421 2.20 18.56 28.73
CA GLN A 421 1.12 17.79 29.38
C GLN A 421 1.58 16.34 29.58
N MET A 422 1.80 15.96 30.84
CA MET A 422 2.04 14.59 31.26
C MET A 422 0.71 13.84 31.31
N PHE A 423 0.42 12.99 30.33
CA PHE A 423 -0.86 12.27 30.21
C PHE A 423 -0.98 10.99 31.05
N TYR A 424 0.00 10.66 31.90
CA TYR A 424 -0.11 9.53 32.81
C TYR A 424 0.78 9.72 34.05
N ARG A 425 0.16 9.70 35.24
CA ARG A 425 0.85 9.63 36.52
C ARG A 425 0.54 8.26 37.14
N ALA A 426 1.54 7.39 37.22
CA ALA A 426 1.39 6.13 37.94
C ALA A 426 1.09 6.42 39.43
N PRO A 427 0.21 5.64 40.10
CA PRO A 427 -0.02 5.82 41.52
C PRO A 427 1.23 5.39 42.31
N THR A 428 1.58 6.20 43.31
CA THR A 428 2.70 6.00 44.24
C THR A 428 2.55 4.64 44.96
N PRO A 429 3.62 3.84 45.12
CA PRO A 429 3.52 2.60 45.88
C PRO A 429 3.36 2.92 47.37
N LEU A 430 2.15 2.69 47.90
CA LEU A 430 1.94 2.56 49.34
C LEU A 430 2.40 1.15 49.74
N ALA A 431 3.49 1.10 50.50
CA ALA A 431 3.91 -0.11 51.20
C ALA A 431 2.85 -0.49 52.25
N ALA A 432 2.29 -1.70 52.16
CA ALA A 432 2.06 -2.64 53.28
C ALA A 432 1.01 -3.71 52.93
N GLY A 433 1.30 -4.97 53.29
CA GLY A 433 0.30 -5.89 53.82
C GLY A 433 -0.15 -7.06 52.93
N TYR A 434 0.38 -8.25 53.23
CA TYR A 434 -0.17 -9.56 52.86
C TYR A 434 -1.66 -9.69 53.25
N GLY A 435 -2.49 -10.28 52.37
CA GLY A 435 -3.88 -10.66 52.71
C GLY A 435 -4.59 -11.44 51.60
N ARG A 436 -5.27 -12.52 51.97
CA ARG A 436 -5.70 -13.67 51.13
C ARG A 436 -7.22 -13.58 50.81
N ARG A 437 -7.60 -14.04 49.59
CA ARG A 437 -8.97 -14.44 49.11
C ARG A 437 -10.05 -13.33 49.08
N THR A 438 -10.85 -13.18 48.01
CA THR A 438 -12.00 -14.04 47.66
C THR A 438 -12.55 -13.71 46.25
N LEU A 439 -13.13 -14.69 45.55
CA LEU A 439 -13.87 -14.57 44.28
C LEU A 439 -14.96 -13.48 44.30
N GLY A 440 -15.16 -12.79 43.17
CA GLY A 440 -16.36 -11.98 42.91
C GLY A 440 -16.38 -11.32 41.52
N ARG A 441 -17.48 -11.49 40.78
CA ARG A 441 -17.76 -11.01 39.42
C ARG A 441 -17.40 -9.52 39.21
N LEU A 442 -16.75 -9.21 38.09
CA LEU A 442 -16.62 -7.86 37.54
C LEU A 442 -17.46 -7.76 36.27
N TYR A 443 -18.67 -7.22 36.40
CA TYR A 443 -19.30 -6.23 35.52
C TYR A 443 -20.80 -6.19 35.87
N GLU A 444 -21.16 -5.30 36.78
CA GLU A 444 -22.53 -4.83 36.95
C GLU A 444 -22.48 -3.30 36.82
N PRO A 445 -23.33 -2.68 35.97
CA PRO A 445 -23.35 -1.22 35.82
C PRO A 445 -24.03 -0.57 37.03
N ALA A 446 -23.46 0.54 37.52
CA ALA A 446 -23.99 1.27 38.65
C ALA A 446 -25.40 1.83 38.35
N LYS A 447 -26.39 1.43 39.16
CA LYS A 447 -27.69 2.12 39.25
C LYS A 447 -27.50 3.40 40.06
N VAL A 448 -27.74 4.57 39.46
CA VAL A 448 -27.80 5.84 40.17
C VAL A 448 -29.26 6.10 40.59
N ALA A 449 -29.45 6.42 41.86
CA ALA A 449 -30.73 6.81 42.44
C ALA A 449 -31.18 8.19 41.93
N LYS A 450 -32.46 8.32 41.59
CA LYS A 450 -33.14 9.61 41.50
C LYS A 450 -33.21 10.20 42.91
N ASP A 451 -32.57 11.34 43.13
CA ASP A 451 -33.24 12.55 43.62
C ASP A 451 -32.21 13.66 43.95
N ASN A 452 -32.60 14.87 43.56
CA ASN A 452 -32.10 16.20 43.95
C ASN A 452 -30.63 16.56 43.64
N LEU A 453 -30.44 17.18 42.47
CA LEU A 453 -29.34 18.12 42.23
C LEU A 453 -29.92 19.44 41.71
N ASP A 454 -29.95 20.44 42.58
CA ASP A 454 -30.19 21.85 42.26
C ASP A 454 -29.05 22.38 41.37
N TYR A 455 -29.39 22.95 40.22
CA TYR A 455 -28.45 23.67 39.35
C TYR A 455 -28.73 25.17 39.41
N PRO A 456 -27.74 26.03 39.75
CA PRO A 456 -27.89 27.46 39.56
C PRO A 456 -27.66 27.84 38.09
N SER A 457 -28.70 28.41 37.46
CA SER A 457 -28.70 29.29 36.27
C SER A 457 -28.15 28.77 34.93
N SER A 458 -28.97 28.98 33.89
CA SER A 458 -28.76 28.62 32.49
C SER A 458 -27.67 29.45 31.79
N MET A 459 -26.75 28.77 31.09
CA MET A 459 -25.86 29.40 30.11
C MET A 459 -26.66 29.85 28.87
N PRO A 460 -26.40 31.04 28.32
CA PRO A 460 -27.17 31.57 27.20
C PRO A 460 -26.86 30.82 25.89
N LYS A 461 -27.92 30.54 25.11
CA LYS A 461 -27.84 30.00 23.75
C LYS A 461 -27.21 31.02 22.81
N VAL A 462 -26.03 30.74 22.29
CA VAL A 462 -25.45 31.47 21.16
C VAL A 462 -25.88 30.77 19.87
N MET A 463 -26.81 31.37 19.15
CA MET A 463 -27.13 31.06 17.75
C MET A 463 -26.16 31.80 16.84
N TYR A 464 -25.52 31.10 15.92
CA TYR A 464 -24.77 31.73 14.82
C TYR A 464 -25.74 32.03 13.68
N GLU A 465 -25.95 33.31 13.38
CA GLU A 465 -26.66 33.75 12.17
C GLU A 465 -25.70 33.80 10.95
N PRO A 466 -26.18 33.51 9.72
CA PRO A 466 -25.39 33.65 8.50
C PRO A 466 -25.22 35.12 8.11
N SER A 467 -24.00 35.57 7.77
CA SER A 467 -23.75 36.95 7.38
C SER A 467 -24.48 37.32 6.08
N GLN A 468 -25.48 38.19 6.18
CA GLN A 468 -26.03 38.90 5.02
C GLN A 468 -25.19 40.13 4.72
N ASN A 469 -24.75 40.20 3.46
CA ASN A 469 -24.20 41.40 2.83
C ASN A 469 -25.24 42.52 2.82
N ALA A 470 -24.85 43.69 3.34
CA ALA A 470 -25.43 44.98 3.01
C ALA A 470 -24.29 46.01 3.11
N GLY A 471 -24.04 46.90 2.16
CA GLY A 471 -24.63 47.12 0.86
C GLY A 471 -23.97 48.33 0.21
N HIS A 472 -23.97 48.38 -1.12
CA HIS A 472 -24.05 49.64 -1.85
C HIS A 472 -25.16 49.47 -2.88
N GLY A 473 -26.29 50.13 -2.61
CA GLY A 473 -27.39 50.26 -3.55
C GLY A 473 -27.40 51.66 -4.16
N SER A 474 -27.70 51.69 -5.46
CA SER A 474 -28.33 52.77 -6.22
C SER A 474 -28.52 52.22 -7.63
N GLY A 475 -29.70 51.94 -8.20
CA GLY A 475 -31.08 52.07 -7.77
C GLY A 475 -32.00 51.54 -8.89
N GLY A 476 -33.31 51.43 -8.64
CA GLY A 476 -34.33 51.32 -9.70
C GLY A 476 -35.42 50.27 -9.51
N HIS A 477 -36.62 50.74 -9.12
CA HIS A 477 -37.98 50.22 -9.37
C HIS A 477 -38.33 48.75 -9.00
N SER A 478 -39.05 48.45 -7.92
CA SER A 478 -40.51 48.63 -7.67
C SER A 478 -41.42 48.03 -8.76
N VAL A 479 -42.09 46.89 -8.51
CA VAL A 479 -43.47 46.80 -7.99
C VAL A 479 -43.89 45.32 -7.82
N LYS A 480 -44.56 45.09 -6.67
CA LYS A 480 -45.39 43.99 -6.15
C LYS A 480 -46.10 43.05 -7.15
N SER A 481 -46.23 41.77 -6.75
CA SER A 481 -47.55 41.18 -6.44
C SER A 481 -47.42 39.94 -5.54
N ARG A 482 -48.43 39.77 -4.67
CA ARG A 482 -48.53 38.80 -3.59
C ARG A 482 -49.76 37.91 -3.89
N SER A 483 -49.58 36.60 -3.68
CA SER A 483 -50.54 35.57 -3.26
C SER A 483 -52.03 35.68 -3.65
N GLY A 484 -52.58 34.54 -4.08
CA GLY A 484 -53.84 34.08 -3.49
C GLY A 484 -54.81 33.37 -4.44
N ASN A 485 -54.91 32.05 -4.23
CA ASN A 485 -56.12 31.23 -4.20
C ASN A 485 -57.02 31.04 -5.45
N ALA A 486 -57.19 29.74 -5.73
CA ALA A 486 -58.44 28.98 -5.74
C ALA A 486 -59.38 29.06 -6.98
N ASP A 487 -59.59 27.84 -7.49
CA ASP A 487 -60.85 27.25 -7.95
C ASP A 487 -61.57 27.79 -9.19
N GLY A 488 -61.91 26.82 -10.05
CA GLY A 488 -63.26 26.78 -10.60
C GLY A 488 -63.40 26.89 -12.10
N ASN A 489 -63.35 25.72 -12.75
CA ASN A 489 -64.40 25.21 -13.62
C ASN A 489 -64.79 25.99 -14.91
N GLY A 490 -64.68 25.29 -16.04
CA GLY A 490 -65.80 25.21 -16.99
C GLY A 490 -65.58 25.72 -18.41
N SER A 491 -65.74 24.79 -19.36
CA SER A 491 -66.07 24.95 -20.79
C SER A 491 -65.00 25.58 -21.70
N GLY A 492 -64.66 25.06 -22.87
CA GLY A 492 -65.27 24.01 -23.70
C GLY A 492 -65.02 24.39 -25.16
N THR A 493 -64.76 23.37 -26.01
CA THR A 493 -64.71 23.42 -27.50
C THR A 493 -63.56 24.25 -28.07
N GLY A 494 -62.81 23.92 -29.11
CA GLY A 494 -62.69 22.92 -30.19
C GLY A 494 -61.47 23.46 -30.97
N ASP A 495 -60.82 22.88 -31.95
CA ASP A 495 -61.00 21.74 -32.82
C ASP A 495 -59.67 21.67 -33.62
N SER A 496 -59.41 20.52 -34.24
CA SER A 496 -58.57 20.38 -35.45
C SER A 496 -57.08 20.81 -35.45
N ALA A 497 -56.21 19.79 -35.39
CA ALA A 497 -55.03 19.67 -36.27
C ALA A 497 -55.50 19.46 -37.74
N PRO A 498 -54.64 19.34 -38.79
CA PRO A 498 -53.18 19.19 -38.79
C PRO A 498 -52.43 19.89 -39.97
N THR A 499 -51.16 19.50 -40.13
CA THR A 499 -50.28 19.52 -41.32
C THR A 499 -49.66 20.84 -41.79
N HIS A 500 -48.34 20.98 -41.60
CA HIS A 500 -47.35 20.53 -42.58
C HIS A 500 -46.00 20.21 -41.94
#